data_AF-A0A250XP64-F1
#
_entry.id   AF-A0A250XP64-F1
#
_cell.length_a   1.000
_cell.length_b   1.000
_cell.length_c   1.000
_cell.angle_alpha   90.00
_cell.angle_beta   90.00
_cell.angle_gamma   90.00
#
_symmetry.space_group_name_H-M   'P 1'
#
loop_
_entity.id
_entity.type
_entity.pdbx_description
1 polymer ?
#
loop_
_entity_poly.entity_id
_entity_poly.type
_entity_poly.pdbx_seq_one_letter_code
_entity_poly.pdbx_strand_id
1 'polypeptide(L)'
;MQLVKSSVQAVSKELPYLGFPGNVPRQEGLKCQPFAKEAKLLQIAQRFGVEFRLSLRQSPNSQQYRLHWKVNNMKLQPGRQPDSTHEEEEVVIRVPVNLILSDNFPGTLSTAEVPSVCGSIPPHLPWEIRIGALLLWASSSRGLPDTEKDAEKESTSPLSSLGVYSRQQCGSAEDVASKEDQHGASGAVGLPRLKEFWSAYVGAGFVPSSQNLTSLLLYTSQQLDELQDPDLKGSALRWQSEVERVHRLLADSRGGTFGFSLDKFKWAVAAVESRAFGFKVGGEVVQALVPFFDLVNHGTEGADLARHGLQLVDHNSGDVADSSSAALRGTTSRAVRHRKDSSITDDESTNSNCVAVEMFGKHSTSSEHISSEFLISYGEKSNRALMHQYGFVLHGNPFDRLEDLMPQLVLPSHLRVRKQRVLHSQKELEKKLISSHERRAGYYTGLDGEWDVFGSRGDEEDSLLQVLDAQATIRRLRAAAAGIIKTASIRNLRDYKGSRKMDEIIALELISELASKTLSSMATSVQEDLKIFQNLKRRGRSYFNNDPNCKVMAATAYRIEQKLSLHVLLMLLQEMRVFELH
;
A
#
# COMPACT_ATOMS: atom_id res chain seq x y z
N MET A 1 11.16 -26.56 10.32
CA MET A 1 12.59 -26.56 9.89
C MET A 1 12.93 -27.67 8.90
N GLN A 2 12.53 -28.93 9.12
CA GLN A 2 12.73 -30.02 8.15
C GLN A 2 11.98 -29.79 6.83
N LEU A 3 10.71 -29.33 6.81
CA LEU A 3 10.01 -29.07 5.54
C LEU A 3 10.69 -27.99 4.67
N VAL A 4 11.06 -26.85 5.23
CA VAL A 4 11.73 -25.75 4.50
C VAL A 4 13.17 -26.12 4.11
N LYS A 5 13.92 -26.79 4.99
CA LYS A 5 15.24 -27.33 4.64
C LYS A 5 15.13 -28.41 3.54
N SER A 6 14.12 -29.27 3.60
CA SER A 6 13.88 -30.31 2.59
C SER A 6 13.40 -29.74 1.27
N SER A 7 12.57 -28.69 1.24
CA SER A 7 12.15 -28.03 0.00
C SER A 7 13.30 -27.23 -0.64
N VAL A 8 14.11 -26.51 0.15
CA VAL A 8 15.29 -25.78 -0.36
C VAL A 8 16.40 -26.76 -0.80
N GLN A 9 16.60 -27.86 -0.08
CA GLN A 9 17.54 -28.92 -0.48
C GLN A 9 17.05 -29.76 -1.66
N ALA A 10 15.74 -30.00 -1.81
CA ALA A 10 15.17 -30.72 -2.96
C ALA A 10 15.32 -29.90 -4.25
N VAL A 11 15.02 -28.59 -4.20
CA VAL A 11 15.23 -27.67 -5.34
C VAL A 11 16.72 -27.57 -5.71
N SER A 12 17.62 -27.64 -4.74
CA SER A 12 19.07 -27.61 -4.97
C SER A 12 19.68 -28.95 -5.43
N LYS A 13 19.02 -30.10 -5.21
CA LYS A 13 19.56 -31.44 -5.50
C LYS A 13 18.99 -32.09 -6.77
N GLU A 14 17.80 -31.71 -7.24
CA GLU A 14 17.19 -32.33 -8.43
C GLU A 14 17.50 -31.65 -9.78
N LEU A 15 18.22 -30.53 -9.79
CA LEU A 15 18.62 -29.84 -11.02
C LEU A 15 19.71 -30.52 -11.90
N PRO A 16 20.51 -31.54 -11.49
CA PRO A 16 21.47 -32.18 -12.40
C PRO A 16 20.95 -33.41 -13.18
N TYR A 17 19.75 -33.92 -12.92
CA TYR A 17 19.28 -35.21 -13.47
C TYR A 17 18.00 -35.08 -14.30
N LEU A 18 18.04 -34.27 -15.36
CA LEU A 18 17.11 -34.40 -16.48
C LEU A 18 17.93 -34.62 -17.74
N GLY A 19 18.20 -35.89 -18.04
CA GLY A 19 18.85 -36.32 -19.26
C GLY A 19 17.94 -36.05 -20.47
N PHE A 20 18.23 -35.00 -21.21
CA PHE A 20 17.76 -34.83 -22.58
C PHE A 20 18.82 -35.41 -23.54
N PRO A 21 18.47 -36.33 -24.45
CA PRO A 21 19.36 -36.71 -25.53
C PRO A 21 19.25 -35.67 -26.64
N GLY A 22 20.20 -34.73 -26.69
CA GLY A 22 20.31 -33.77 -27.78
C GLY A 22 21.14 -32.55 -27.39
N ASN A 23 22.15 -32.24 -28.20
CA ASN A 23 23.13 -31.16 -28.01
C ASN A 23 22.48 -29.82 -27.57
N VAL A 24 22.58 -29.49 -26.29
CA VAL A 24 22.39 -28.14 -25.76
C VAL A 24 23.72 -27.66 -25.20
N PRO A 25 24.21 -26.46 -25.55
CA PRO A 25 25.49 -25.96 -25.05
C PRO A 25 25.45 -25.84 -23.52
N ARG A 26 26.54 -26.23 -22.86
CA ARG A 26 26.75 -26.10 -21.40
C ARG A 26 26.44 -24.66 -20.96
N GLN A 27 25.26 -24.45 -20.37
CA GLN A 27 25.00 -23.27 -19.56
C GLN A 27 25.53 -23.54 -18.14
N GLU A 28 26.79 -23.21 -17.92
CA GLU A 28 27.32 -23.02 -16.58
C GLU A 28 26.67 -21.76 -15.97
N GLY A 29 25.88 -21.92 -14.90
CA GLY A 29 25.60 -20.83 -13.97
C GLY A 29 24.19 -20.23 -13.93
N LEU A 30 23.12 -21.03 -13.91
CA LEU A 30 21.83 -20.56 -13.35
C LEU A 30 21.95 -20.46 -11.82
N LYS A 31 22.55 -19.36 -11.33
CA LYS A 31 22.51 -19.02 -9.91
C LYS A 31 21.05 -18.82 -9.50
N CYS A 32 20.50 -19.73 -8.71
CA CYS A 32 19.22 -19.56 -8.02
C CYS A 32 19.34 -18.43 -6.99
N GLN A 33 19.32 -17.17 -7.45
CA GLN A 33 19.23 -15.97 -6.63
C GLN A 33 17.80 -15.49 -6.26
N PRO A 34 16.66 -15.97 -6.80
CA PRO A 34 15.40 -15.24 -6.65
C PRO A 34 14.68 -15.43 -5.31
N PHE A 35 15.30 -16.01 -4.28
CA PHE A 35 14.63 -16.28 -2.99
C PHE A 35 15.35 -15.76 -1.75
N ALA A 36 16.40 -14.96 -1.89
CA ALA A 36 17.19 -14.51 -0.73
C ALA A 36 16.37 -13.60 0.21
N LYS A 37 15.53 -12.72 -0.35
CA LYS A 37 14.68 -11.82 0.44
C LYS A 37 13.55 -12.59 1.13
N GLU A 38 12.90 -13.50 0.42
CA GLU A 38 11.82 -14.35 0.91
C GLU A 38 12.32 -15.27 2.04
N ALA A 39 13.49 -15.89 1.85
CA ALA A 39 14.14 -16.68 2.89
C ALA A 39 14.47 -15.83 4.12
N LYS A 40 14.93 -14.58 3.93
CA LYS A 40 15.19 -13.67 5.04
C LYS A 40 13.90 -13.26 5.76
N LEU A 41 12.81 -13.02 5.03
CA LEU A 41 11.49 -12.71 5.58
C LEU A 41 10.99 -13.84 6.48
N LEU A 42 11.06 -15.08 5.99
CA LEU A 42 10.66 -16.27 6.73
C LEU A 42 11.54 -16.51 7.96
N GLN A 43 12.85 -16.24 7.87
CA GLN A 43 13.75 -16.32 9.02
C GLN A 43 13.39 -15.30 10.10
N ILE A 44 13.09 -14.06 9.74
CA ILE A 44 12.64 -13.03 10.69
C ILE A 44 11.31 -13.45 11.31
N ALA A 45 10.33 -13.84 10.50
CA ALA A 45 9.03 -14.28 11.00
C ALA A 45 9.15 -15.43 12.00
N GLN A 46 9.90 -16.49 11.65
CA GLN A 46 10.12 -17.62 12.53
C GLN A 46 10.82 -17.22 13.84
N ARG A 47 11.84 -16.36 13.77
CA ARG A 47 12.58 -15.89 14.95
C ARG A 47 11.69 -15.15 15.94
N PHE A 48 10.71 -14.40 15.45
CA PHE A 48 9.88 -13.53 16.28
C PHE A 48 8.47 -14.08 16.54
N GLY A 49 8.19 -15.32 16.13
CA GLY A 49 6.92 -16.00 16.41
C GLY A 49 5.76 -15.53 15.52
N VAL A 50 6.06 -15.07 14.31
CA VAL A 50 5.05 -14.76 13.29
C VAL A 50 4.72 -16.05 12.55
N GLU A 51 3.43 -16.37 12.51
CA GLU A 51 2.96 -17.61 11.87
C GLU A 51 2.41 -17.29 10.49
N PHE A 52 2.92 -18.00 9.49
CA PHE A 52 2.33 -18.04 8.16
C PHE A 52 1.66 -19.39 7.96
N ARG A 53 0.38 -19.38 7.54
CA ARG A 53 -0.24 -20.59 7.00
C ARG A 53 0.13 -20.72 5.53
N LEU A 54 1.20 -21.47 5.30
CA LEU A 54 1.66 -21.85 3.97
C LEU A 54 1.22 -23.29 3.70
N SER A 55 0.76 -23.56 2.48
CA SER A 55 0.62 -24.95 2.03
C SER A 55 1.47 -25.18 0.78
N LEU A 56 1.95 -26.40 0.62
CA LEU A 56 2.59 -26.82 -0.62
C LEU A 56 1.52 -27.51 -1.50
N ARG A 57 1.34 -27.08 -2.75
CA ARG A 57 0.65 -27.88 -3.76
C ARG A 57 1.66 -28.29 -4.82
N GLN A 58 1.56 -29.55 -5.22
CA GLN A 58 2.24 -30.04 -6.41
C GLN A 58 1.33 -29.73 -7.59
N SER A 59 1.88 -29.09 -8.64
CA SER A 59 1.12 -28.94 -9.88
C SER A 59 0.82 -30.33 -10.44
N PRO A 60 -0.42 -30.64 -10.86
CA PRO A 60 -0.75 -31.96 -11.42
C PRO A 60 0.12 -32.33 -12.62
N ASN A 61 0.62 -31.32 -13.34
CA ASN A 61 1.35 -31.47 -14.59
C ASN A 61 2.83 -31.07 -14.48
N SER A 62 3.35 -30.75 -13.28
CA SER A 62 4.78 -30.47 -13.12
C SER A 62 5.36 -31.11 -11.84
N GLN A 63 6.60 -31.60 -11.94
CA GLN A 63 7.37 -32.03 -10.76
C GLN A 63 7.86 -30.84 -9.91
N GLN A 64 7.46 -29.61 -10.23
CA GLN A 64 7.82 -28.44 -9.43
C GLN A 64 6.83 -28.27 -8.28
N TYR A 65 7.35 -28.39 -7.06
CA TYR A 65 6.69 -27.89 -5.87
C TYR A 65 6.87 -26.37 -5.81
N ARG A 66 5.78 -25.63 -5.61
CA ARG A 66 5.84 -24.20 -5.25
C ARG A 66 5.28 -24.00 -3.85
N LEU A 67 5.79 -22.99 -3.16
CA LEU A 67 5.19 -22.51 -1.92
C LEU A 67 3.87 -21.84 -2.30
N HIS A 68 2.75 -22.32 -1.78
CA HIS A 68 1.46 -21.66 -1.95
C HIS A 68 1.02 -21.04 -0.63
N TRP A 69 0.33 -19.93 -0.75
CA TRP A 69 -0.69 -19.54 0.21
C TRP A 69 -1.93 -20.31 -0.24
N LYS A 70 -2.37 -21.30 0.53
CA LYS A 70 -3.58 -22.06 0.18
C LYS A 70 -4.54 -21.93 1.32
N VAL A 71 -5.77 -21.62 0.94
CA VAL A 71 -6.94 -21.89 1.75
C VAL A 71 -7.21 -23.39 1.75
N ASN A 72 -7.05 -24.04 2.89
CA ASN A 72 -7.47 -25.40 3.14
C ASN A 72 -8.99 -25.51 2.98
N ASN A 73 -9.44 -26.06 1.86
CA ASN A 73 -10.62 -26.92 1.93
C ASN A 73 -10.14 -28.25 2.51
N MET A 74 -10.42 -28.50 3.79
CA MET A 74 -10.24 -29.82 4.38
C MET A 74 -10.98 -30.85 3.51
N LYS A 75 -10.29 -31.93 3.12
CA LYS A 75 -10.99 -33.16 2.76
C LYS A 75 -11.67 -33.65 4.02
N LEU A 76 -12.96 -33.33 4.15
CA LEU A 76 -13.83 -33.95 5.13
C LEU A 76 -13.74 -35.46 5.01
N GLN A 77 -13.69 -36.13 6.15
CA GLN A 77 -13.83 -37.57 6.23
C GLN A 77 -15.10 -37.99 5.44
N PRO A 78 -15.06 -39.10 4.69
CA PRO A 78 -16.23 -39.59 3.97
C PRO A 78 -17.31 -39.96 5.00
N GLY A 79 -18.32 -39.10 5.19
CA GLY A 79 -19.43 -39.40 6.09
C GLY A 79 -20.24 -38.23 6.66
N ARG A 80 -19.77 -36.98 6.55
CA ARG A 80 -20.56 -35.80 6.95
C ARG A 80 -20.69 -34.83 5.77
N GLN A 81 -21.90 -34.70 5.23
CA GLN A 81 -22.23 -33.56 4.37
C GLN A 81 -22.22 -32.29 5.24
N PRO A 82 -21.37 -31.29 4.95
CA PRO A 82 -21.44 -30.01 5.64
C PRO A 82 -22.70 -29.30 5.14
N ASP A 83 -23.67 -29.12 6.02
CA ASP A 83 -24.97 -28.49 5.72
C ASP A 83 -24.88 -26.95 5.73
N SER A 84 -23.73 -26.38 5.38
CA SER A 84 -23.53 -24.94 5.46
C SER A 84 -22.60 -24.40 4.39
N THR A 85 -23.12 -23.46 3.61
CA THR A 85 -22.45 -22.60 2.62
C THR A 85 -21.45 -21.60 3.23
N HIS A 86 -20.98 -21.85 4.45
CA HIS A 86 -19.98 -21.01 5.09
C HIS A 86 -18.61 -21.42 4.56
N GLU A 87 -18.10 -20.62 3.61
CA GLU A 87 -16.69 -20.65 3.21
C GLU A 87 -15.85 -20.51 4.50
N GLU A 88 -15.06 -21.54 4.86
CA GLU A 88 -14.22 -21.50 6.06
C GLU A 88 -13.24 -20.33 5.95
N GLU A 89 -13.36 -19.41 6.89
CA GLU A 89 -12.54 -18.24 7.06
C GLU A 89 -11.10 -18.66 7.44
N GLU A 90 -10.12 -18.39 6.57
CA GLU A 90 -8.73 -18.81 6.80
C GLU A 90 -7.80 -17.65 7.17
N VAL A 91 -7.18 -17.78 8.33
CA VAL A 91 -6.12 -16.87 8.79
C VAL A 91 -4.84 -17.13 8.00
N VAL A 92 -4.39 -16.15 7.22
CA VAL A 92 -3.20 -16.27 6.38
C VAL A 92 -1.93 -15.90 7.15
N ILE A 93 -2.00 -14.87 8.01
CA ILE A 93 -0.85 -14.35 8.77
C ILE A 93 -1.27 -14.04 10.21
N ARG A 94 -0.50 -14.52 11.19
CA ARG A 94 -0.64 -14.12 12.60
C ARG A 94 0.60 -13.36 13.05
N VAL A 95 0.40 -12.14 13.53
CA VAL A 95 1.46 -11.26 14.00
C VAL A 95 1.28 -11.02 15.51
N PRO A 96 2.27 -11.36 16.34
CA PRO A 96 2.20 -11.02 17.77
C PRO A 96 1.95 -9.53 18.00
N VAL A 97 1.02 -9.17 18.88
CA VAL A 97 0.64 -7.74 19.12
C VAL A 97 1.87 -6.93 19.54
N ASN A 98 2.76 -7.53 20.32
CA ASN A 98 3.98 -6.89 20.79
C ASN A 98 5.03 -6.60 19.69
N LEU A 99 4.78 -6.94 18.43
CA LEU A 99 5.59 -6.53 17.27
C LEU A 99 4.98 -5.37 16.47
N ILE A 100 3.72 -5.03 16.72
CA ILE A 100 2.99 -3.96 16.02
C ILE A 100 3.35 -2.60 16.60
N LEU A 101 3.53 -1.61 15.73
CA LEU A 101 3.72 -0.23 16.15
C LEU A 101 2.39 0.52 16.09
N SER A 102 1.91 0.98 17.24
CA SER A 102 0.76 1.86 17.35
C SER A 102 0.94 2.76 18.57
N ASP A 103 0.26 3.91 18.56
CA ASP A 103 0.22 4.77 19.73
C ASP A 103 -0.86 4.36 20.75
N ASN A 104 -1.98 3.79 20.25
CA ASN A 104 -3.20 3.58 21.02
C ASN A 104 -3.80 2.17 20.85
N PHE A 105 -3.10 1.23 20.23
CA PHE A 105 -3.61 -0.13 20.04
C PHE A 105 -3.36 -0.98 21.30
N PRO A 106 -4.39 -1.61 21.89
CA PRO A 106 -4.22 -2.39 23.11
C PRO A 106 -3.19 -3.50 22.97
N GLY A 107 -2.29 -3.63 23.94
CA GLY A 107 -1.22 -4.62 23.97
C GLY A 107 -0.01 -4.30 23.09
N THR A 108 -0.03 -3.19 22.34
CA THR A 108 1.18 -2.65 21.70
C THR A 108 1.92 -1.72 22.64
N LEU A 109 3.19 -1.50 22.36
CA LEU A 109 3.99 -0.50 23.05
C LEU A 109 3.55 0.90 22.66
N SER A 110 2.97 1.63 23.62
CA SER A 110 2.55 3.02 23.40
C SER A 110 3.76 3.97 23.37
N THR A 111 3.60 5.15 22.75
CA THR A 111 4.63 6.22 22.80
C THR A 111 4.98 6.62 24.23
N ALA A 112 4.02 6.50 25.16
CA ALA A 112 4.20 6.76 26.59
C ALA A 112 5.06 5.71 27.32
N GLU A 113 5.32 4.55 26.72
CA GLU A 113 6.06 3.45 27.36
C GLU A 113 7.51 3.38 26.89
N VAL A 114 7.88 4.19 25.90
CA VAL A 114 9.20 4.16 25.27
C VAL A 114 10.07 5.28 25.84
N PRO A 115 11.03 5.06 26.76
CA PRO A 115 11.69 6.15 27.51
C PRO A 115 12.38 7.23 26.64
N SER A 116 12.92 6.84 25.49
CA SER A 116 13.57 7.75 24.53
C SER A 116 12.59 8.53 23.62
N VAL A 117 11.30 8.21 23.67
CA VAL A 117 10.22 8.84 22.89
C VAL A 117 9.18 9.50 23.84
N CYS A 118 8.99 8.90 25.01
CA CYS A 118 8.03 9.21 26.05
C CYS A 118 8.23 10.62 26.63
N GLY A 119 7.13 11.36 26.77
CA GLY A 119 7.10 12.72 27.32
C GLY A 119 7.44 13.83 26.32
N SER A 120 7.88 13.51 25.10
CA SER A 120 8.28 14.52 24.10
C SER A 120 7.38 14.60 22.88
N ILE A 121 6.56 13.59 22.60
CA ILE A 121 5.59 13.62 21.50
C ILE A 121 4.23 13.98 22.08
N PRO A 122 3.71 15.19 21.83
CA PRO A 122 2.38 15.54 22.28
C PRO A 122 1.31 14.61 21.66
N PRO A 123 0.31 14.17 22.44
CA PRO A 123 -0.73 13.26 21.94
C PRO A 123 -1.61 13.89 20.85
N HIS A 124 -1.61 15.22 20.74
CA HIS A 124 -2.35 15.97 19.72
C HIS A 124 -1.64 16.02 18.35
N LEU A 125 -0.38 15.58 18.26
CA LEU A 125 0.30 15.50 16.97
C LEU A 125 -0.38 14.48 16.05
N PRO A 126 -0.31 14.62 14.72
CA PRO A 126 -0.80 13.60 13.79
C PRO A 126 -0.24 12.20 14.07
N TRP A 127 -1.07 11.16 13.94
CA TRP A 127 -0.69 9.79 14.30
C TRP A 127 0.48 9.26 13.43
N GLU A 128 0.60 9.75 12.19
CA GLU A 128 1.68 9.42 11.26
C GLU A 128 3.04 9.80 11.86
N ILE A 129 3.10 10.97 12.50
CA ILE A 129 4.30 11.45 13.18
C ILE A 129 4.58 10.60 14.42
N ARG A 130 3.55 10.29 15.22
CA ARG A 130 3.72 9.52 16.46
C ARG A 130 4.24 8.11 16.18
N ILE A 131 3.62 7.40 15.22
CA ILE A 131 4.06 6.06 14.80
C ILE A 131 5.39 6.14 14.04
N GLY A 132 5.65 7.19 13.25
CA GLY A 132 6.93 7.41 12.57
C GLY A 132 8.10 7.54 13.54
N ALA A 133 7.91 8.24 14.66
CA ALA A 133 8.91 8.32 15.71
C ALA A 133 9.13 6.98 16.43
N LEU A 134 8.07 6.19 16.65
CA LEU A 134 8.18 4.81 17.16
C LEU A 134 8.99 3.93 16.19
N LEU A 135 8.74 4.03 14.89
CA LEU A 135 9.46 3.27 13.87
C LEU A 135 10.96 3.59 13.91
N LEU A 136 11.34 4.87 13.95
CA LEU A 136 12.76 5.26 14.07
C LEU A 136 13.40 4.70 15.32
N TRP A 137 12.74 4.85 16.46
CA TRP A 137 13.24 4.32 17.71
C TRP A 137 13.41 2.79 17.68
N ALA A 138 12.44 2.08 17.10
CA ALA A 138 12.42 0.63 17.01
C ALA A 138 13.45 0.11 16.01
N SER A 139 13.70 0.82 14.91
CA SER A 139 14.66 0.42 13.88
C SER A 139 16.10 0.78 14.21
N SER A 140 16.34 1.68 15.17
CA SER A 140 17.68 2.15 15.53
C SER A 140 18.47 1.09 16.28
N SER A 141 19.62 0.72 15.72
CA SER A 141 20.60 -0.17 16.36
C SER A 141 20.99 0.39 17.74
N ARG A 142 21.05 -0.47 18.76
CA ARG A 142 21.46 -0.08 20.11
C ARG A 142 22.90 0.46 20.09
N GLY A 143 23.06 1.77 20.27
CA GLY A 143 24.30 2.37 20.76
C GLY A 143 25.36 2.73 19.72
N LEU A 144 25.02 3.48 18.68
CA LEU A 144 26.04 4.20 17.90
C LEU A 144 25.74 5.72 17.94
N PRO A 145 26.68 6.57 18.42
CA PRO A 145 26.67 7.95 18.00
C PRO A 145 26.82 7.96 16.48
N ASP A 146 25.94 8.66 15.75
CA ASP A 146 26.00 8.84 14.30
C ASP A 146 27.32 9.58 13.94
N THR A 147 28.44 8.86 13.86
CA THR A 147 29.70 9.33 13.27
C THR A 147 29.70 9.00 11.77
N GLU A 148 28.67 9.48 11.05
CA GLU A 148 28.70 9.51 9.58
C GLU A 148 29.68 10.57 9.04
N LYS A 149 30.36 11.33 9.92
CA LYS A 149 31.36 12.34 9.56
C LYS A 149 32.76 11.78 9.22
N ASP A 150 33.03 10.50 9.45
CA ASP A 150 34.38 9.94 9.23
C ASP A 150 34.54 9.16 7.92
N ALA A 151 33.47 9.00 7.13
CA ALA A 151 33.56 8.29 5.83
C ALA A 151 33.94 9.19 4.64
N GLU A 152 33.91 10.52 4.78
CA GLU A 152 34.23 11.46 3.67
C GLU A 152 35.59 12.17 3.81
N LYS A 153 36.43 11.82 4.81
CA LYS A 153 37.71 12.52 5.04
C LYS A 153 39.01 11.73 4.97
N GLU A 154 39.01 10.42 4.69
CA GLU A 154 40.26 9.68 4.44
C GLU A 154 40.53 9.48 2.95
N SER A 155 40.91 10.59 2.31
CA SER A 155 41.61 10.61 1.04
C SER A 155 42.49 11.87 1.02
N THR A 156 43.58 11.85 1.79
CA THR A 156 44.88 12.44 1.44
C THR A 156 45.87 12.34 2.62
N SER A 157 46.93 11.55 2.37
CA SER A 157 48.29 11.65 2.93
C SER A 157 48.70 10.75 4.12
N PRO A 158 49.97 10.26 4.14
CA PRO A 158 50.44 9.23 5.05
C PRO A 158 51.35 9.75 6.19
N LEU A 159 51.52 8.87 7.20
CA LEU A 159 52.58 8.82 8.23
C LEU A 159 52.57 9.90 9.33
N SER A 160 52.32 9.49 10.58
CA SER A 160 53.36 9.12 11.57
C SER A 160 52.89 9.22 13.03
N SER A 161 53.56 8.41 13.87
CA SER A 161 53.69 8.45 15.34
C SER A 161 52.76 7.58 16.20
N LEU A 162 53.42 6.60 16.82
CA LEU A 162 52.96 5.75 17.90
C LEU A 162 52.68 6.55 19.17
N GLY A 163 51.58 6.22 19.86
CA GLY A 163 51.31 6.62 21.24
C GLY A 163 50.74 5.43 22.02
N VAL A 164 51.57 4.81 22.84
CA VAL A 164 51.21 3.74 23.79
C VAL A 164 50.33 4.34 24.88
N TYR A 165 49.08 3.87 25.01
CA TYR A 165 48.26 4.15 26.18
C TYR A 165 48.05 2.89 27.04
N SER A 166 48.55 3.01 28.26
CA SER A 166 48.51 2.05 29.35
C SER A 166 47.07 1.79 29.82
N ARG A 167 46.72 0.52 29.95
CA ARG A 167 45.43 0.04 30.47
C ARG A 167 45.52 0.02 31.99
N GLN A 168 45.01 1.07 32.64
CA GLN A 168 44.92 1.12 34.09
C GLN A 168 43.70 0.31 34.55
N GLN A 169 43.97 -0.86 35.12
CA GLN A 169 43.01 -1.65 35.88
C GLN A 169 42.67 -0.91 37.18
N CYS A 170 41.39 -0.65 37.43
CA CYS A 170 40.85 -0.45 38.78
C CYS A 170 39.94 -1.62 39.09
N GLY A 171 40.28 -2.33 40.17
CA GLY A 171 39.42 -3.32 40.80
C GLY A 171 38.63 -2.73 41.97
N SER A 172 37.92 -3.66 42.63
CA SER A 172 37.08 -3.53 43.84
C SER A 172 35.66 -3.01 43.57
N ALA A 173 34.60 -3.51 44.21
CA ALA A 173 34.48 -4.48 45.28
C ALA A 173 33.14 -5.24 45.13
N GLU A 174 33.11 -6.45 45.67
CA GLU A 174 31.92 -7.24 45.92
C GLU A 174 30.99 -6.47 46.87
N ASP A 175 29.71 -6.35 46.52
CA ASP A 175 28.66 -6.16 47.51
C ASP A 175 27.46 -7.05 47.15
N VAL A 176 27.19 -7.96 48.09
CA VAL A 176 26.15 -8.97 48.07
C VAL A 176 24.83 -8.29 48.43
N ALA A 177 24.02 -7.99 47.42
CA ALA A 177 22.66 -7.50 47.59
C ALA A 177 21.65 -8.65 47.43
N SER A 178 21.05 -9.03 48.56
CA SER A 178 19.63 -9.41 48.75
C SER A 178 18.85 -9.85 47.50
N LYS A 179 18.65 -11.17 47.41
CA LYS A 179 17.56 -11.80 46.65
C LYS A 179 16.24 -11.58 47.39
N GLU A 180 15.56 -10.48 47.08
CA GLU A 180 14.14 -10.30 47.42
C GLU A 180 13.36 -9.95 46.13
N ASP A 181 12.36 -10.77 45.84
CA ASP A 181 11.17 -10.57 44.99
C ASP A 181 11.35 -9.96 43.58
N GLN A 182 11.71 -10.82 42.62
CA GLN A 182 11.65 -10.55 41.17
C GLN A 182 10.47 -11.27 40.47
N HIS A 183 9.25 -11.23 41.02
CA HIS A 183 8.06 -11.82 40.35
C HIS A 183 7.02 -10.78 39.89
N GLY A 184 7.39 -9.49 39.81
CA GLY A 184 6.45 -8.41 39.42
C GLY A 184 6.72 -7.70 38.07
N ALA A 185 7.82 -7.96 37.37
CA ALA A 185 8.25 -7.14 36.22
C ALA A 185 8.02 -7.81 34.85
N SER A 186 6.80 -8.29 34.59
CA SER A 186 6.42 -8.94 33.31
C SER A 186 6.45 -7.97 32.10
N GLY A 187 6.41 -6.65 32.31
CA GLY A 187 6.31 -5.66 31.22
C GLY A 187 7.61 -5.31 30.46
N ALA A 188 8.79 -5.48 31.06
CA ALA A 188 10.04 -4.93 30.49
C ALA A 188 10.69 -5.81 29.39
N VAL A 189 10.29 -7.08 29.29
CA VAL A 189 10.91 -8.06 28.37
C VAL A 189 10.56 -7.76 26.89
N GLY A 190 9.51 -6.97 26.63
CA GLY A 190 9.03 -6.67 25.26
C GLY A 190 9.92 -5.69 24.47
N LEU A 191 10.42 -4.62 25.09
CA LEU A 191 11.12 -3.52 24.40
C LEU A 191 12.40 -3.98 23.65
N PRO A 192 13.30 -4.80 24.23
CA PRO A 192 14.46 -5.33 23.51
C PRO A 192 14.08 -6.12 22.27
N ARG A 193 13.07 -6.99 22.38
CA ARG A 193 12.61 -7.87 21.31
C ARG A 193 11.97 -7.08 20.18
N LEU A 194 11.15 -6.06 20.49
CA LEU A 194 10.56 -5.19 19.47
C LEU A 194 11.63 -4.45 18.67
N LYS A 195 12.65 -3.88 19.35
CA LYS A 195 13.78 -3.22 18.67
C LYS A 195 14.55 -4.17 17.76
N GLU A 196 14.89 -5.35 18.29
CA GLU A 196 15.60 -6.36 17.53
C GLU A 196 14.82 -6.79 16.29
N PHE A 197 13.49 -6.92 16.41
CA PHE A 197 12.60 -7.21 15.29
C PHE A 197 12.63 -6.11 14.23
N TRP A 198 12.30 -4.86 14.58
CA TRP A 198 12.18 -3.77 13.60
C TRP A 198 13.52 -3.39 12.98
N SER A 199 14.61 -3.46 13.74
CA SER A 199 15.96 -3.29 13.20
C SER A 199 16.27 -4.38 12.15
N ALA A 200 15.92 -5.64 12.41
CA ALA A 200 16.08 -6.72 11.43
C ALA A 200 15.15 -6.56 10.22
N TYR A 201 13.90 -6.15 10.44
CA TYR A 201 12.88 -5.99 9.39
C TYR A 201 13.23 -4.84 8.43
N VAL A 202 13.56 -3.67 8.97
CA VAL A 202 14.02 -2.50 8.21
C VAL A 202 15.38 -2.77 7.58
N GLY A 203 16.34 -3.36 8.32
CA GLY A 203 17.67 -3.68 7.83
C GLY A 203 17.69 -4.73 6.72
N ALA A 204 16.67 -5.59 6.64
CA ALA A 204 16.48 -6.51 5.52
C ALA A 204 15.83 -5.85 4.28
N GLY A 205 15.46 -4.57 4.36
CA GLY A 205 14.89 -3.79 3.26
C GLY A 205 13.41 -4.07 3.00
N PHE A 206 12.66 -4.55 4.00
CA PHE A 206 11.20 -4.73 3.88
C PHE A 206 10.42 -3.42 4.03
N VAL A 207 10.99 -2.43 4.71
CA VAL A 207 10.56 -1.04 4.64
C VAL A 207 11.40 -0.35 3.56
N PRO A 208 10.80 0.21 2.50
CA PRO A 208 11.55 0.84 1.42
C PRO A 208 12.37 2.03 1.92
N SER A 209 13.55 2.23 1.33
CA SER A 209 14.36 3.43 1.59
C SER A 209 13.65 4.70 1.11
N SER A 210 14.09 5.87 1.59
CA SER A 210 13.55 7.18 1.18
C SER A 210 13.63 7.45 -0.33
N GLN A 211 14.56 6.79 -1.03
CA GLN A 211 14.72 6.85 -2.47
C GLN A 211 13.69 6.00 -3.22
N ASN A 212 13.20 4.94 -2.60
CA ASN A 212 12.22 4.02 -3.18
C ASN A 212 10.78 4.32 -2.74
N LEU A 213 10.59 5.19 -1.73
CA LEU A 213 9.27 5.71 -1.37
C LEU A 213 8.90 6.90 -2.26
N THR A 214 7.70 6.84 -2.81
CA THR A 214 7.11 7.89 -3.66
C THR A 214 6.10 8.77 -2.90
N SER A 215 6.12 8.77 -1.56
CA SER A 215 5.34 9.72 -0.76
C SER A 215 5.74 11.16 -1.07
N LEU A 216 4.74 12.04 -1.20
CA LEU A 216 4.95 13.47 -1.45
C LEU A 216 5.75 14.17 -0.34
N LEU A 217 5.81 13.60 0.87
CA LEU A 217 6.65 14.10 1.96
C LEU A 217 8.15 14.09 1.60
N LEU A 218 8.55 13.23 0.66
CA LEU A 218 9.94 13.03 0.24
C LEU A 218 10.26 13.66 -1.12
N TYR A 219 9.35 14.48 -1.66
CA TYR A 219 9.55 15.17 -2.92
C TYR A 219 10.29 16.48 -2.70
N THR A 220 11.20 16.82 -3.62
CA THR A 220 11.71 18.20 -3.73
C THR A 220 10.61 19.13 -4.28
N SER A 221 10.77 20.44 -4.11
CA SER A 221 9.81 21.40 -4.69
C SER A 221 9.66 21.22 -6.21
N GLN A 222 10.78 20.99 -6.93
CA GLN A 222 10.76 20.74 -8.36
C GLN A 222 10.01 19.45 -8.72
N GLN A 223 10.18 18.39 -7.92
CA GLN A 223 9.42 17.15 -8.13
C GLN A 223 7.93 17.34 -7.87
N LEU A 224 7.54 18.23 -6.94
CA LEU A 224 6.13 18.57 -6.73
C LEU A 224 5.56 19.41 -7.88
N ASP A 225 6.37 20.21 -8.58
CA ASP A 225 5.94 20.93 -9.80
C ASP A 225 5.54 19.96 -10.92
N GLU A 226 6.16 18.78 -10.98
CA GLU A 226 5.81 17.74 -11.95
C GLU A 226 4.38 17.20 -11.76
N LEU A 227 3.72 17.42 -10.62
CA LEU A 227 2.33 17.02 -10.42
C LEU A 227 1.37 17.82 -11.30
N GLN A 228 1.71 19.06 -11.67
CA GLN A 228 0.82 20.02 -12.36
C GLN A 228 -0.55 20.19 -11.65
N ASP A 229 -0.56 20.03 -10.32
CA ASP A 229 -1.72 20.17 -9.44
C ASP A 229 -1.33 21.10 -8.27
N PRO A 230 -1.61 22.41 -8.39
CA PRO A 230 -1.19 23.41 -7.41
C PRO A 230 -1.74 23.15 -6.00
N ASP A 231 -2.94 22.60 -5.90
CA ASP A 231 -3.61 22.34 -4.62
C ASP A 231 -3.01 21.11 -3.93
N LEU A 232 -2.72 20.04 -4.68
CA LEU A 232 -2.01 18.87 -4.16
C LEU A 232 -0.58 19.23 -3.75
N LYS A 233 0.14 20.00 -4.58
CA LYS A 233 1.46 20.55 -4.23
C LYS A 233 1.39 21.38 -2.94
N GLY A 234 0.44 22.29 -2.84
CA GLY A 234 0.27 23.14 -1.65
C GLY A 234 -0.03 22.32 -0.39
N SER A 235 -0.82 21.26 -0.51
CA SER A 235 -1.10 20.32 0.59
C SER A 235 0.15 19.55 1.02
N ALA A 236 0.92 19.04 0.07
CA ALA A 236 2.19 18.36 0.33
C ALA A 236 3.22 19.27 1.02
N LEU A 237 3.36 20.53 0.58
CA LEU A 237 4.27 21.50 1.20
C LEU A 237 3.88 21.86 2.64
N ARG A 238 2.57 22.01 2.91
CA ARG A 238 2.08 22.21 4.29
C ARG A 238 2.39 21.00 5.16
N TRP A 239 2.22 19.79 4.62
CA TRP A 239 2.54 18.57 5.34
C TRP A 239 4.04 18.44 5.63
N GLN A 240 4.91 18.69 4.64
CA GLN A 240 6.35 18.76 4.83
C GLN A 240 6.75 19.76 5.92
N SER A 241 6.16 20.96 5.90
CA SER A 241 6.42 22.01 6.88
C SER A 241 6.02 21.61 8.30
N GLU A 242 4.90 20.89 8.44
CA GLU A 242 4.43 20.39 9.74
C GLU A 242 5.37 19.32 10.30
N VAL A 243 5.78 18.35 9.48
CA VAL A 243 6.75 17.31 9.89
C VAL A 243 8.08 17.94 10.29
N GLU A 244 8.56 18.94 9.54
CA GLU A 244 9.78 19.70 9.88
C GLU A 244 9.65 20.49 11.18
N ARG A 245 8.51 21.15 11.39
CA ARG A 245 8.22 21.89 12.63
C ARG A 245 8.26 20.95 13.82
N VAL A 246 7.62 19.78 13.72
CA VAL A 246 7.61 18.80 14.79
C VAL A 246 9.00 18.22 15.04
N HIS A 247 9.78 17.91 13.99
CA HIS A 247 11.16 17.45 14.13
C HIS A 247 12.01 18.44 14.95
N ARG A 248 11.92 19.74 14.65
CA ARG A 248 12.62 20.80 15.42
C ARG A 248 12.20 20.82 16.89
N LEU A 249 10.89 20.76 17.16
CA LEU A 249 10.39 20.71 18.54
C LEU A 249 10.92 19.49 19.31
N LEU A 250 10.98 18.33 18.66
CA LEU A 250 11.51 17.12 19.27
C LEU A 250 13.02 17.22 19.53
N ALA A 251 13.78 17.86 18.63
CA ALA A 251 15.21 18.12 18.78
C ALA A 251 15.51 19.06 19.97
N ASP A 252 14.70 20.11 20.14
CA ASP A 252 14.90 21.12 21.19
C ASP A 252 14.51 20.61 22.59
N SER A 253 13.49 19.74 22.68
CA SER A 253 12.87 19.33 23.95
C SER A 253 13.73 18.44 24.86
N ARG A 254 14.90 17.94 24.39
CA ARG A 254 15.71 16.96 25.16
C ARG A 254 17.20 17.28 25.24
N GLY A 255 17.57 18.58 25.23
CA GLY A 255 18.99 18.95 25.24
C GLY A 255 19.78 18.35 24.06
N GLY A 256 19.12 18.20 22.90
CA GLY A 256 19.73 17.71 21.65
C GLY A 256 19.71 16.19 21.42
N THR A 257 19.04 15.38 22.25
CA THR A 257 19.11 13.91 22.14
C THR A 257 18.07 13.25 21.21
N PHE A 258 17.23 14.00 20.49
CA PHE A 258 16.47 13.44 19.36
C PHE A 258 17.44 13.18 18.20
N GLY A 259 18.24 12.12 18.35
CA GLY A 259 19.43 11.83 17.55
C GLY A 259 19.17 11.36 16.12
N PHE A 260 18.05 11.76 15.51
CA PHE A 260 17.71 11.42 14.14
C PHE A 260 17.76 12.66 13.25
N SER A 261 18.38 12.53 12.08
CA SER A 261 18.31 13.57 11.05
C SER A 261 16.87 13.80 10.58
N LEU A 262 16.61 15.00 10.05
CA LEU A 262 15.31 15.32 9.46
C LEU A 262 14.93 14.34 8.34
N ASP A 263 15.91 13.89 7.54
CA ASP A 263 15.67 12.93 6.44
C ASP A 263 15.23 11.56 6.95
N LYS A 264 15.87 11.04 8.01
CA LYS A 264 15.42 9.80 8.68
C LYS A 264 14.01 10.00 9.24
N PHE A 265 13.72 11.16 9.83
CA PHE A 265 12.39 11.46 10.36
C PHE A 265 11.30 11.50 9.27
N LYS A 266 11.52 12.24 8.17
CA LYS A 266 10.60 12.27 7.02
C LYS A 266 10.41 10.88 6.41
N TRP A 267 11.48 10.09 6.28
CA TRP A 267 11.39 8.70 5.80
C TRP A 267 10.44 7.87 6.65
N ALA A 268 10.58 7.91 7.98
CA ALA A 268 9.77 7.08 8.86
C ALA A 268 8.30 7.50 8.84
N VAL A 269 8.01 8.81 8.82
CA VAL A 269 6.64 9.33 8.68
C VAL A 269 6.04 8.91 7.34
N ALA A 270 6.78 9.04 6.24
CA ALA A 270 6.33 8.61 4.91
C ALA A 270 6.08 7.09 4.82
N ALA A 271 6.96 6.29 5.44
CA ALA A 271 6.80 4.84 5.50
C ALA A 271 5.51 4.47 6.25
N VAL A 272 5.26 5.11 7.39
CA VAL A 272 4.05 4.91 8.20
C VAL A 272 2.79 5.36 7.46
N GLU A 273 2.78 6.57 6.88
CA GLU A 273 1.63 7.13 6.16
C GLU A 273 1.13 6.21 5.03
N SER A 274 2.08 5.57 4.34
CA SER A 274 1.81 4.69 3.20
C SER A 274 1.53 3.22 3.56
N ARG A 275 1.74 2.80 4.82
CA ARG A 275 1.71 1.38 5.22
C ARG A 275 0.92 1.06 6.46
N ALA A 276 0.59 2.06 7.28
CA ALA A 276 -0.24 1.85 8.45
C ALA A 276 -1.69 1.63 8.06
N PHE A 277 -2.39 0.90 8.91
CA PHE A 277 -3.78 0.49 8.73
C PHE A 277 -4.63 1.06 9.86
N GLY A 278 -5.87 1.42 9.53
CA GLY A 278 -6.88 1.84 10.50
C GLY A 278 -7.72 0.66 10.98
N PHE A 279 -7.83 0.51 12.30
CA PHE A 279 -8.54 -0.58 12.97
C PHE A 279 -9.64 -0.04 13.86
N LYS A 280 -10.80 -0.71 13.90
CA LYS A 280 -11.85 -0.37 14.87
C LYS A 280 -11.63 -1.14 16.16
N VAL A 281 -11.24 -0.46 17.22
CA VAL A 281 -11.06 -1.03 18.56
C VAL A 281 -11.96 -0.28 19.53
N GLY A 282 -12.93 -0.98 20.13
CA GLY A 282 -13.88 -0.34 21.04
C GLY A 282 -14.76 0.74 20.39
N GLY A 283 -14.94 0.70 19.07
CA GLY A 283 -15.69 1.71 18.29
C GLY A 283 -14.84 2.86 17.74
N GLU A 284 -13.62 3.05 18.26
CA GLU A 284 -12.68 4.06 17.80
C GLU A 284 -11.76 3.54 16.71
N VAL A 285 -11.33 4.42 15.79
CA VAL A 285 -10.36 4.06 14.75
C VAL A 285 -8.93 4.31 15.26
N VAL A 286 -8.18 3.23 15.45
CA VAL A 286 -6.78 3.24 15.87
C VAL A 286 -5.89 2.91 14.68
N GLN A 287 -4.78 3.61 14.52
CA GLN A 287 -3.82 3.37 13.43
C GLN A 287 -2.67 2.49 13.92
N ALA A 288 -2.26 1.50 13.14
CA ALA A 288 -1.08 0.70 13.45
C ALA A 288 -0.30 0.25 12.22
N LEU A 289 1.02 0.18 12.35
CA LEU A 289 1.91 -0.43 11.37
C LEU A 289 2.09 -1.92 11.72
N VAL A 290 1.51 -2.78 10.90
CA VAL A 290 1.50 -4.24 11.09
C VAL A 290 2.52 -4.87 10.13
N PRO A 291 3.66 -5.37 10.62
CA PRO A 291 4.68 -5.92 9.74
C PRO A 291 4.15 -7.13 8.98
N PHE A 292 4.74 -7.42 7.82
CA PHE A 292 4.35 -8.49 6.89
C PHE A 292 3.03 -8.22 6.17
N PHE A 293 2.04 -7.66 6.87
CA PHE A 293 0.80 -7.22 6.26
C PHE A 293 0.96 -5.93 5.45
N ASP A 294 1.89 -5.06 5.87
CA ASP A 294 2.30 -3.86 5.13
C ASP A 294 3.01 -4.14 3.79
N LEU A 295 3.30 -5.40 3.48
CA LEU A 295 3.86 -5.83 2.20
C LEU A 295 2.80 -6.07 1.12
N VAL A 296 1.52 -6.11 1.51
CA VAL A 296 0.44 -6.44 0.58
C VAL A 296 0.06 -5.20 -0.23
N ASN A 297 0.15 -5.31 -1.56
CA ASN A 297 -0.11 -4.19 -2.46
C ASN A 297 -1.60 -3.94 -2.71
N HIS A 298 -1.90 -2.75 -3.24
CA HIS A 298 -3.24 -2.39 -3.65
C HIS A 298 -3.62 -3.03 -5.00
N GLY A 299 -4.83 -3.59 -5.11
CA GLY A 299 -5.43 -4.02 -6.36
C GLY A 299 -6.83 -3.44 -6.57
N THR A 300 -7.25 -3.28 -7.83
CA THR A 300 -8.60 -2.83 -8.21
C THR A 300 -9.55 -3.98 -8.54
N GLU A 301 -9.01 -5.11 -8.99
CA GLU A 301 -9.78 -6.28 -9.44
C GLU A 301 -9.57 -7.44 -8.48
N GLY A 302 -10.66 -8.07 -8.03
CA GLY A 302 -10.60 -9.15 -7.03
C GLY A 302 -10.28 -8.67 -5.60
N ALA A 303 -9.85 -7.43 -5.41
CA ALA A 303 -9.59 -6.84 -4.10
C ALA A 303 -10.84 -6.70 -3.21
N ASP A 304 -12.03 -6.58 -3.82
CA ASP A 304 -13.31 -6.63 -3.11
C ASP A 304 -13.58 -8.00 -2.45
N LEU A 305 -12.86 -9.03 -2.88
CA LEU A 305 -12.95 -10.37 -2.30
C LEU A 305 -12.15 -10.45 -1.01
N ALA A 306 -11.01 -9.73 -0.95
CA ALA A 306 -10.13 -9.61 0.21
C ALA A 306 -10.72 -8.68 1.27
N ARG A 307 -11.77 -9.16 1.96
CA ARG A 307 -12.12 -8.59 3.27
C ARG A 307 -10.93 -8.84 4.20
N HIS A 308 -10.44 -7.78 4.82
CA HIS A 308 -9.44 -7.88 5.87
C HIS A 308 -10.12 -7.50 7.18
N GLY A 309 -10.25 -8.50 8.06
CA GLY A 309 -10.65 -8.32 9.44
C GLY A 309 -9.41 -8.47 10.29
N LEU A 310 -9.14 -7.49 11.13
CA LEU A 310 -8.14 -7.67 12.18
C LEU A 310 -8.90 -8.08 13.43
N GLN A 311 -8.76 -9.35 13.82
CA GLN A 311 -9.35 -9.85 15.05
C GLN A 311 -8.27 -9.94 16.12
N LEU A 312 -8.54 -9.31 17.26
CA LEU A 312 -7.81 -9.63 18.48
C LEU A 312 -8.30 -11.01 18.94
N VAL A 313 -7.47 -12.03 18.73
CA VAL A 313 -7.79 -13.39 19.14
C VAL A 313 -7.21 -13.59 20.53
N ASP A 314 -8.08 -13.67 21.53
CA ASP A 314 -7.69 -14.16 22.85
C ASP A 314 -7.61 -15.68 22.78
N HIS A 315 -6.43 -16.23 23.06
CA HIS A 315 -6.18 -17.67 22.99
C HIS A 315 -6.89 -18.46 24.11
N ASN A 316 -7.37 -17.78 25.16
CA ASN A 316 -7.95 -18.43 26.34
C ASN A 316 -9.47 -18.43 26.38
N SER A 317 -10.13 -17.58 25.58
CA SER A 317 -11.57 -17.69 25.41
C SER A 317 -11.82 -18.78 24.37
N GLY A 318 -11.98 -20.03 24.82
CA GLY A 318 -12.49 -21.15 24.00
C GLY A 318 -13.85 -20.86 23.36
N ASP A 319 -14.48 -19.73 23.69
CA ASP A 319 -15.62 -19.14 23.01
C ASP A 319 -15.14 -18.14 21.95
N VAL A 320 -15.13 -18.56 20.68
CA VAL A 320 -15.17 -17.63 19.55
C VAL A 320 -16.49 -16.87 19.68
N ALA A 321 -16.45 -15.65 20.19
CA ALA A 321 -17.63 -14.82 20.31
C ALA A 321 -18.33 -14.74 18.96
N ASP A 322 -19.60 -15.16 18.94
CA ASP A 322 -20.47 -15.24 17.75
C ASP A 322 -20.55 -13.86 17.07
N SER A 323 -19.66 -13.67 16.10
CA SER A 323 -19.41 -12.39 15.45
C SER A 323 -20.29 -12.31 14.22
N SER A 324 -21.55 -11.94 14.40
CA SER A 324 -22.41 -11.56 13.28
C SER A 324 -21.71 -10.44 12.48
N SER A 325 -21.37 -10.75 11.23
CA SER A 325 -20.54 -9.95 10.33
C SER A 325 -21.27 -8.71 9.80
N ALA A 326 -21.43 -7.69 10.65
CA ALA A 326 -21.75 -6.34 10.21
C ALA A 326 -20.45 -5.57 9.87
N ALA A 327 -19.80 -5.98 8.78
CA ALA A 327 -18.62 -5.30 8.25
C ALA A 327 -19.00 -4.21 7.22
N LEU A 328 -18.58 -2.99 7.54
CA LEU A 328 -18.41 -1.79 6.70
C LEU A 328 -18.94 -1.84 5.24
N ARG A 329 -20.20 -1.43 5.05
CA ARG A 329 -20.47 -0.13 4.41
C ARG A 329 -20.94 0.78 5.53
N GLY A 330 -20.47 2.03 5.59
CA GLY A 330 -20.66 2.89 6.76
C GLY A 330 -22.09 2.87 7.28
N THR A 331 -22.31 2.23 8.43
CA THR A 331 -23.33 2.50 9.46
C THR A 331 -23.14 1.55 10.65
N THR A 332 -23.15 2.16 11.85
CA THR A 332 -23.31 1.67 13.24
C THR A 332 -23.38 0.16 13.54
N SER A 333 -22.55 -0.29 14.50
CA SER A 333 -22.77 -1.54 15.26
C SER A 333 -22.69 -1.31 16.78
N ARG A 334 -23.54 -2.06 17.47
CA ARG A 334 -23.99 -1.97 18.86
C ARG A 334 -22.99 -2.62 19.83
N ALA A 335 -22.72 -1.96 20.95
CA ALA A 335 -21.81 -2.42 22.00
C ALA A 335 -22.30 -3.71 22.69
N VAL A 336 -21.42 -4.71 22.79
CA VAL A 336 -21.64 -5.95 23.55
C VAL A 336 -21.17 -5.72 24.99
N ARG A 337 -22.05 -6.02 25.97
CA ARG A 337 -21.74 -5.95 27.40
C ARG A 337 -20.93 -7.17 27.83
N HIS A 338 -19.79 -6.95 28.48
CA HIS A 338 -19.05 -7.99 29.19
C HIS A 338 -19.90 -8.60 30.31
N ARG A 339 -20.03 -9.93 30.29
CA ARG A 339 -20.55 -10.72 31.40
C ARG A 339 -19.35 -11.09 32.28
N LYS A 340 -19.30 -10.54 33.50
CA LYS A 340 -18.46 -11.05 34.60
C LYS A 340 -19.07 -12.39 35.02
N ASP A 341 -18.29 -13.46 35.01
CA ASP A 341 -18.30 -14.54 36.02
C ASP A 341 -17.51 -15.76 35.50
N SER A 342 -16.26 -15.93 35.97
CA SER A 342 -15.70 -17.22 36.39
C SER A 342 -14.25 -17.05 36.84
N SER A 343 -13.93 -17.70 37.97
CA SER A 343 -12.60 -17.83 38.56
C SER A 343 -11.75 -18.82 37.77
N ILE A 344 -10.62 -18.36 37.23
CA ILE A 344 -9.63 -19.17 36.51
C ILE A 344 -8.40 -19.33 37.43
N THR A 345 -7.90 -20.57 37.51
CA THR A 345 -6.67 -20.99 38.19
C THR A 345 -5.45 -20.59 37.37
N ASP A 346 -4.41 -20.11 38.06
CA ASP A 346 -3.13 -19.64 37.51
C ASP A 346 -2.34 -20.79 36.86
N ASP A 347 -2.49 -20.99 35.56
CA ASP A 347 -1.56 -21.79 34.74
C ASP A 347 -0.78 -20.81 33.86
N GLU A 348 0.54 -20.71 34.07
CA GLU A 348 1.49 -19.82 33.36
C GLU A 348 1.72 -20.26 31.90
N SER A 349 0.66 -20.56 31.16
CA SER A 349 0.74 -20.64 29.70
C SER A 349 0.92 -19.22 29.18
N THR A 350 1.99 -19.00 28.41
CA THR A 350 2.33 -17.69 27.84
C THR A 350 1.20 -17.21 26.92
N ASN A 351 0.29 -16.41 27.47
CA ASN A 351 -0.79 -15.73 26.77
C ASN A 351 -0.20 -14.72 25.78
N SER A 352 0.21 -15.18 24.61
CA SER A 352 0.62 -14.30 23.54
C SER A 352 -0.64 -13.68 22.93
N ASN A 353 -0.99 -12.47 23.38
CA ASN A 353 -1.92 -11.62 22.66
C ASN A 353 -1.36 -11.43 21.23
N CYS A 354 -2.02 -12.07 20.27
CA CYS A 354 -1.66 -12.04 18.87
C CYS A 354 -2.74 -11.29 18.10
N VAL A 355 -2.29 -10.52 17.12
CA VAL A 355 -3.17 -9.98 16.09
C VAL A 355 -3.25 -11.03 15.00
N ALA A 356 -4.42 -11.64 14.84
CA ALA A 356 -4.69 -12.43 13.66
C ALA A 356 -5.11 -11.46 12.55
N VAL A 357 -4.36 -11.45 11.45
CA VAL A 357 -4.82 -10.82 10.22
C VAL A 357 -5.53 -11.89 9.42
N GLU A 358 -6.85 -11.78 9.41
CA GLU A 358 -7.68 -12.67 8.62
C GLU A 358 -7.88 -12.06 7.25
N MET A 359 -7.53 -12.85 6.24
CA MET A 359 -7.57 -12.44 4.85
C MET A 359 -8.49 -13.39 4.12
N PHE A 360 -9.66 -12.88 3.75
CA PHE A 360 -10.67 -13.69 3.11
C PHE A 360 -10.47 -13.63 1.61
N GLY A 361 -9.99 -14.69 0.96
CA GLY A 361 -9.85 -14.72 -0.50
C GLY A 361 -10.88 -15.66 -1.11
N LYS A 362 -11.77 -15.17 -1.98
CA LYS A 362 -12.45 -16.07 -2.92
C LYS A 362 -11.41 -16.53 -3.93
N HIS A 363 -10.86 -17.71 -3.72
CA HIS A 363 -10.01 -18.32 -4.72
C HIS A 363 -10.83 -18.59 -5.97
N SER A 364 -10.39 -18.04 -7.10
CA SER A 364 -10.77 -18.61 -8.38
C SER A 364 -10.36 -20.08 -8.35
N THR A 365 -11.33 -20.98 -8.50
CA THR A 365 -11.08 -22.43 -8.55
C THR A 365 -10.36 -22.84 -9.83
N SER A 366 -10.14 -21.90 -10.78
CA SER A 366 -9.32 -22.15 -11.95
C SER A 366 -7.86 -22.38 -11.53
N SER A 367 -7.38 -23.60 -11.78
CA SER A 367 -6.03 -24.07 -11.42
C SER A 367 -4.89 -23.37 -12.17
N GLU A 368 -5.18 -22.37 -13.01
CA GLU A 368 -4.23 -21.80 -13.97
C GLU A 368 -3.45 -20.59 -13.45
N HIS A 369 -3.88 -19.90 -12.38
CA HIS A 369 -3.22 -18.69 -11.88
C HIS A 369 -2.54 -18.87 -10.53
N ILE A 370 -1.66 -19.88 -10.46
CA ILE A 370 -0.96 -20.30 -9.23
C ILE A 370 0.15 -19.33 -8.78
N SER A 371 0.41 -18.24 -9.50
CA SER A 371 1.47 -17.28 -9.19
C SER A 371 1.01 -15.82 -9.18
N SER A 372 -0.28 -15.56 -8.97
CA SER A 372 -0.73 -14.17 -8.86
C SER A 372 -0.28 -13.58 -7.53
N GLU A 373 0.20 -12.34 -7.58
CA GLU A 373 0.42 -11.51 -6.41
C GLU A 373 -0.85 -11.42 -5.56
N PHE A 374 -0.70 -11.40 -4.25
CA PHE A 374 -1.81 -11.16 -3.35
C PHE A 374 -2.04 -9.65 -3.23
N LEU A 375 -3.26 -9.20 -3.49
CA LEU A 375 -3.64 -7.78 -3.49
C LEU A 375 -4.81 -7.52 -2.52
N ILE A 376 -4.85 -6.33 -1.93
CA ILE A 376 -5.97 -5.83 -1.11
C ILE A 376 -6.54 -4.52 -1.65
N SER A 377 -7.76 -4.18 -1.22
CA SER A 377 -8.32 -2.85 -1.48
C SER A 377 -7.87 -1.89 -0.37
N TYR A 378 -7.24 -0.77 -0.75
CA TYR A 378 -6.95 0.34 0.17
C TYR A 378 -8.17 1.26 0.36
N GLY A 379 -9.33 0.88 -0.19
CA GLY A 379 -10.58 1.62 -0.17
C GLY A 379 -10.88 2.36 -1.48
N GLU A 380 -12.04 3.01 -1.53
CA GLU A 380 -12.52 3.78 -2.68
C GLU A 380 -11.82 5.15 -2.78
N LYS A 381 -10.53 5.14 -3.14
CA LYS A 381 -9.68 6.35 -3.20
C LYS A 381 -9.42 6.77 -4.64
N SER A 382 -9.59 8.06 -4.93
CA SER A 382 -9.17 8.65 -6.20
C SER A 382 -7.65 8.62 -6.35
N ASN A 383 -7.16 8.76 -7.57
CA ASN A 383 -5.74 8.88 -7.88
C ASN A 383 -5.08 10.06 -7.18
N ARG A 384 -5.82 11.15 -6.94
CA ARG A 384 -5.33 12.28 -6.15
C ARG A 384 -5.08 11.91 -4.69
N ALA A 385 -6.03 11.18 -4.08
CA ALA A 385 -5.86 10.68 -2.71
C ALA A 385 -4.78 9.60 -2.61
N LEU A 386 -4.70 8.70 -3.60
CA LEU A 386 -3.65 7.67 -3.66
C LEU A 386 -2.26 8.28 -3.83
N MET A 387 -2.12 9.28 -4.69
CA MET A 387 -0.87 10.01 -4.88
C MET A 387 -0.46 10.74 -3.60
N HIS A 388 -1.41 11.40 -2.93
CA HIS A 388 -1.15 12.11 -1.67
C HIS A 388 -0.64 11.16 -0.57
N GLN A 389 -1.36 10.07 -0.31
CA GLN A 389 -1.10 9.22 0.85
C GLN A 389 -0.05 8.12 0.59
N TYR A 390 -0.03 7.55 -0.62
CA TYR A 390 0.77 6.37 -0.94
C TYR A 390 1.83 6.63 -2.02
N GLY A 391 1.71 7.72 -2.79
CA GLY A 391 2.67 8.05 -3.83
C GLY A 391 2.52 7.23 -5.11
N PHE A 392 1.35 6.67 -5.39
CA PHE A 392 1.10 5.94 -6.63
C PHE A 392 -0.26 6.30 -7.24
N VAL A 393 -0.45 5.83 -8.48
CA VAL A 393 -1.61 6.13 -9.32
C VAL A 393 -2.09 4.82 -9.94
N LEU A 394 -3.41 4.65 -10.04
CA LEU A 394 -4.03 3.54 -10.74
C LEU A 394 -4.46 3.94 -12.15
N HIS A 395 -4.13 3.09 -13.11
CA HIS A 395 -4.53 3.28 -14.50
C HIS A 395 -6.04 3.07 -14.67
N GLY A 396 -6.77 4.14 -15.03
CA GLY A 396 -8.22 4.10 -15.15
C GLY A 396 -8.92 3.80 -13.82
N ASN A 397 -8.54 4.51 -12.76
CA ASN A 397 -9.12 4.36 -11.43
C ASN A 397 -10.65 4.65 -11.47
N PRO A 398 -11.52 3.68 -11.11
CA PRO A 398 -12.97 3.89 -11.10
C PRO A 398 -13.43 4.85 -9.98
N PHE A 399 -12.54 5.17 -9.04
CA PHE A 399 -12.81 6.04 -7.91
C PHE A 399 -12.37 7.49 -8.15
N ASP A 400 -11.87 7.83 -9.35
CA ASP A 400 -11.62 9.23 -9.69
C ASP A 400 -12.92 10.05 -9.66
N ARG A 401 -12.79 11.31 -9.24
CA ARG A 401 -13.92 12.21 -8.95
C ARG A 401 -13.71 13.55 -9.63
N LEU A 402 -14.82 14.19 -10.03
CA LEU A 402 -14.76 15.50 -10.68
C LEU A 402 -14.30 16.59 -9.72
N GLU A 403 -14.62 16.47 -8.44
CA GLU A 403 -14.19 17.44 -7.43
C GLU A 403 -12.67 17.44 -7.23
N ASP A 404 -12.02 16.29 -7.46
CA ASP A 404 -10.56 16.19 -7.40
C ASP A 404 -9.90 16.72 -8.67
N LEU A 405 -10.52 16.47 -9.84
CA LEU A 405 -10.05 16.92 -11.16
C LEU A 405 -10.25 18.44 -11.37
N MET A 406 -11.34 18.98 -10.81
CA MET A 406 -11.79 20.36 -10.98
C MET A 406 -12.33 20.89 -9.65
N PRO A 407 -11.47 21.19 -8.66
CA PRO A 407 -11.88 21.67 -7.34
C PRO A 407 -12.69 22.98 -7.38
N GLN A 408 -12.58 23.73 -8.46
CA GLN A 408 -13.31 24.97 -8.73
C GLN A 408 -14.72 24.76 -9.32
N LEU A 409 -15.14 23.52 -9.58
CA LEU A 409 -16.48 23.21 -10.09
C LEU A 409 -17.54 23.43 -9.02
N VAL A 410 -18.17 24.60 -9.04
CA VAL A 410 -19.33 24.93 -8.19
C VAL A 410 -20.50 25.26 -9.10
N LEU A 411 -21.49 24.36 -9.15
CA LEU A 411 -22.71 24.58 -9.90
C LEU A 411 -23.78 25.27 -9.04
N PRO A 412 -24.43 26.34 -9.53
CA PRO A 412 -25.63 26.91 -8.92
C PRO A 412 -26.68 25.84 -8.59
N SER A 413 -27.47 26.04 -7.53
CA SER A 413 -28.40 25.03 -7.04
C SER A 413 -29.50 24.61 -8.02
N HIS A 414 -29.83 25.47 -8.99
CA HIS A 414 -30.83 25.22 -10.01
C HIS A 414 -30.27 24.51 -11.26
N LEU A 415 -28.96 24.56 -11.48
CA LEU A 415 -28.31 23.89 -12.61
C LEU A 415 -28.09 22.43 -12.26
N ARG A 416 -28.95 21.56 -12.80
CA ARG A 416 -28.95 20.13 -12.52
C ARG A 416 -29.06 19.34 -13.81
N VAL A 417 -28.60 18.08 -13.76
CA VAL A 417 -28.59 17.15 -14.89
C VAL A 417 -29.38 15.90 -14.51
N ARG A 418 -30.22 15.39 -15.40
CA ARG A 418 -30.96 14.14 -15.16
C ARG A 418 -30.00 12.95 -15.12
N LYS A 419 -30.06 12.17 -14.04
CA LYS A 419 -29.27 10.95 -13.85
C LYS A 419 -29.45 9.95 -15.00
N GLN A 420 -30.68 9.75 -15.49
CA GLN A 420 -30.96 8.81 -16.58
C GLN A 420 -30.22 9.20 -17.87
N ARG A 421 -30.11 10.50 -18.15
CA ARG A 421 -29.41 11.02 -19.33
C ARG A 421 -27.92 10.70 -19.26
N VAL A 422 -27.28 10.98 -18.12
CA VAL A 422 -25.86 10.64 -17.90
C VAL A 422 -25.61 9.15 -18.09
N LEU A 423 -26.44 8.29 -17.47
CA LEU A 423 -26.28 6.84 -17.56
C LEU A 423 -26.56 6.29 -18.96
N HIS A 424 -27.49 6.89 -19.71
CA HIS A 424 -27.77 6.50 -21.09
C HIS A 424 -26.57 6.81 -21.99
N SER A 425 -26.09 8.06 -22.00
CA SER A 425 -24.92 8.45 -22.79
C SER A 425 -23.66 7.69 -22.40
N GLN A 426 -23.46 7.39 -21.11
CA GLN A 426 -22.38 6.51 -20.65
C GLN A 426 -22.48 5.12 -21.29
N LYS A 427 -23.66 4.48 -21.27
CA LYS A 427 -23.85 3.15 -21.86
C LYS A 427 -23.66 3.14 -23.38
N GLU A 428 -24.15 4.16 -24.08
CA GLU A 428 -23.96 4.26 -25.54
C GLU A 428 -22.49 4.46 -25.89
N LEU A 429 -21.77 5.32 -25.16
CA LEU A 429 -20.34 5.51 -25.38
C LEU A 429 -19.53 4.26 -25.03
N GLU A 430 -19.89 3.53 -23.96
CA GLU A 430 -19.27 2.25 -23.60
C GLU A 430 -19.44 1.21 -24.71
N LYS A 431 -20.64 1.10 -25.31
CA LYS A 431 -20.86 0.23 -26.49
C LYS A 431 -19.97 0.63 -27.66
N LYS A 432 -19.90 1.93 -27.99
CA LYS A 432 -19.05 2.45 -29.09
C LYS A 432 -17.58 2.11 -28.86
N LEU A 433 -17.08 2.25 -27.63
CA LEU A 433 -15.70 1.91 -27.27
C LEU A 433 -15.42 0.41 -27.40
N ILE A 434 -16.31 -0.45 -26.90
CA ILE A 434 -16.18 -1.92 -27.02
C ILE A 434 -16.16 -2.33 -28.50
N SER A 435 -17.14 -1.87 -29.30
CA SER A 435 -17.21 -2.21 -30.73
C SER A 435 -16.03 -1.64 -31.54
N SER A 436 -15.43 -0.52 -31.11
CA SER A 436 -14.20 -0.01 -31.73
C SER A 436 -13.00 -0.90 -31.41
N HIS A 437 -12.89 -1.38 -30.16
CA HIS A 437 -11.81 -2.25 -29.72
C HIS A 437 -11.90 -3.64 -30.37
N GLU A 438 -13.09 -4.23 -30.46
CA GLU A 438 -13.33 -5.53 -31.13
C GLU A 438 -12.96 -5.47 -32.62
N ARG A 439 -13.35 -4.39 -33.31
CA ARG A 439 -12.97 -4.18 -34.72
C ARG A 439 -11.45 -4.13 -34.88
N ARG A 440 -10.72 -3.46 -33.98
CA ARG A 440 -9.25 -3.41 -34.02
C ARG A 440 -8.61 -4.75 -33.66
N ALA A 441 -9.07 -5.43 -32.61
CA ALA A 441 -8.54 -6.73 -32.21
C ALA A 441 -8.59 -7.77 -33.35
N GLY A 442 -9.66 -7.77 -34.15
CA GLY A 442 -9.78 -8.64 -35.33
C GLY A 442 -8.75 -8.37 -36.45
N TYR A 443 -8.10 -7.20 -36.47
CA TYR A 443 -7.01 -6.91 -37.42
C TYR A 443 -5.64 -7.38 -36.94
N TYR A 444 -5.42 -7.56 -35.64
CA TYR A 444 -4.10 -7.88 -35.06
C TYR A 444 -3.88 -9.37 -34.78
N THR A 445 -4.91 -10.22 -34.82
CA THR A 445 -4.77 -11.67 -34.63
C THR A 445 -4.07 -12.41 -35.80
N GLY A 446 -3.37 -11.70 -36.69
CA GLY A 446 -2.64 -12.26 -37.82
C GLY A 446 -1.15 -11.91 -37.88
N LEU A 447 -0.61 -11.17 -36.90
CA LEU A 447 0.80 -10.78 -36.87
C LEU A 447 1.36 -10.98 -35.45
N ASP A 448 2.13 -12.03 -35.26
CA ASP A 448 2.89 -12.35 -34.03
C ASP A 448 4.11 -11.43 -33.85
N GLY A 449 3.91 -10.12 -34.04
CA GLY A 449 4.96 -9.10 -34.05
C GLY A 449 4.87 -8.15 -32.87
N GLU A 450 5.98 -8.03 -32.15
CA GLU A 450 6.30 -7.05 -31.11
C GLU A 450 5.62 -5.68 -31.32
N TRP A 451 5.03 -5.14 -30.25
CA TRP A 451 4.32 -3.85 -30.24
C TRP A 451 5.25 -2.67 -30.58
N ASP A 452 5.48 -2.39 -31.86
CA ASP A 452 6.21 -1.21 -32.31
C ASP A 452 5.26 0.00 -32.40
N VAL A 453 4.98 0.60 -31.23
CA VAL A 453 3.94 1.63 -30.99
C VAL A 453 4.23 2.99 -31.69
N PHE A 454 5.30 3.14 -32.46
CA PHE A 454 5.70 4.46 -32.97
C PHE A 454 6.04 4.55 -34.46
N GLY A 455 5.66 3.56 -35.28
CA GLY A 455 6.06 3.49 -36.68
C GLY A 455 5.19 4.21 -37.72
N SER A 456 3.94 4.62 -37.41
CA SER A 456 2.99 5.04 -38.46
C SER A 456 2.52 6.49 -38.31
N ARG A 457 2.82 7.27 -39.35
CA ARG A 457 2.63 8.73 -39.48
C ARG A 457 1.17 9.10 -39.83
N GLY A 458 0.19 8.52 -39.13
CA GLY A 458 -1.25 8.78 -39.32
C GLY A 458 -1.87 9.50 -38.12
N ASP A 459 -2.80 10.42 -38.42
CA ASP A 459 -3.63 11.29 -37.57
C ASP A 459 -3.46 11.18 -36.04
N GLU A 460 -3.11 12.30 -35.39
CA GLU A 460 -2.84 12.41 -33.95
C GLU A 460 -3.97 11.87 -33.04
N GLU A 461 -5.21 11.87 -33.52
CA GLU A 461 -6.39 11.37 -32.82
C GLU A 461 -6.41 9.83 -32.73
N ASP A 462 -5.91 9.14 -33.77
CA ASP A 462 -5.81 7.67 -33.80
C ASP A 462 -4.69 7.16 -32.88
N SER A 463 -3.65 7.96 -32.68
CA SER A 463 -2.54 7.65 -31.75
C SER A 463 -2.99 7.68 -30.28
N LEU A 464 -3.91 8.58 -29.91
CA LEU A 464 -4.44 8.67 -28.53
C LEU A 464 -5.30 7.44 -28.20
N LEU A 465 -6.11 6.98 -29.14
CA LEU A 465 -6.91 5.75 -29.00
C LEU A 465 -6.08 4.46 -29.01
N GLN A 466 -4.84 4.47 -29.52
CA GLN A 466 -3.92 3.33 -29.43
C GLN A 466 -3.27 3.23 -28.05
N VAL A 467 -3.11 4.36 -27.35
CA VAL A 467 -2.57 4.41 -25.98
C VAL A 467 -3.60 3.96 -24.94
N LEU A 468 -4.88 4.14 -25.25
CA LEU A 468 -5.97 3.87 -24.34
C LEU A 468 -6.29 2.37 -24.25
N ASP A 469 -5.92 1.75 -23.13
CA ASP A 469 -6.52 0.49 -22.71
C ASP A 469 -8.05 0.66 -22.63
N ALA A 470 -8.79 -0.17 -23.37
CA ALA A 470 -10.24 -0.07 -23.44
C ALA A 470 -10.88 -0.26 -22.06
N GLN A 471 -10.36 -1.17 -21.24
CA GLN A 471 -10.89 -1.41 -19.90
C GLN A 471 -10.67 -0.19 -19.00
N ALA A 472 -9.46 0.35 -18.96
CA ALA A 472 -9.18 1.59 -18.23
C ALA A 472 -10.04 2.77 -18.72
N THR A 473 -10.26 2.89 -20.02
CA THR A 473 -11.11 3.96 -20.60
C THR A 473 -12.56 3.82 -20.17
N ILE A 474 -13.11 2.60 -20.18
CA ILE A 474 -14.45 2.32 -19.66
C ILE A 474 -14.53 2.65 -18.16
N ARG A 475 -13.50 2.33 -17.38
CA ARG A 475 -13.44 2.70 -15.95
C ARG A 475 -13.43 4.22 -15.75
N ARG A 476 -12.63 4.97 -16.52
CA ARG A 476 -12.64 6.45 -16.51
C ARG A 476 -14.01 7.00 -16.89
N LEU A 477 -14.68 6.41 -17.89
CA LEU A 477 -16.01 6.80 -18.33
C LEU A 477 -17.05 6.62 -17.21
N ARG A 478 -17.01 5.48 -16.52
CA ARG A 478 -17.87 5.20 -15.36
C ARG A 478 -17.57 6.18 -14.21
N ALA A 479 -16.29 6.48 -13.94
CA ALA A 479 -15.89 7.46 -12.93
C ALA A 479 -16.39 8.88 -13.27
N ALA A 480 -16.24 9.31 -14.52
CA ALA A 480 -16.75 10.59 -15.02
C ALA A 480 -18.28 10.70 -14.88
N ALA A 481 -19.02 9.66 -15.29
CA ALA A 481 -20.47 9.60 -15.13
C ALA A 481 -20.89 9.67 -13.66
N ALA A 482 -20.23 8.91 -12.78
CA ALA A 482 -20.48 8.94 -11.34
C ALA A 482 -20.21 10.32 -10.75
N GLY A 483 -19.14 10.99 -11.19
CA GLY A 483 -18.81 12.36 -10.79
C GLY A 483 -19.85 13.39 -11.24
N ILE A 484 -20.31 13.35 -12.50
CA ILE A 484 -21.41 14.22 -12.96
C ILE A 484 -22.66 13.98 -12.11
N ILE A 485 -23.00 12.71 -11.83
CA ILE A 485 -24.18 12.39 -11.02
C ILE A 485 -24.02 12.96 -9.60
N LYS A 486 -22.87 12.80 -8.96
CA LYS A 486 -22.66 13.29 -7.60
C LYS A 486 -22.73 14.83 -7.51
N THR A 487 -22.10 15.52 -8.46
CA THR A 487 -21.97 16.98 -8.45
C THR A 487 -23.19 17.70 -9.01
N ALA A 488 -23.76 17.19 -10.10
CA ALA A 488 -24.78 17.88 -10.88
C ALA A 488 -26.15 17.19 -10.90
N SER A 489 -26.33 15.98 -10.37
CA SER A 489 -27.64 15.33 -10.47
C SER A 489 -28.72 15.96 -9.59
N ILE A 490 -29.95 15.86 -10.08
CA ILE A 490 -31.19 16.12 -9.34
C ILE A 490 -31.25 15.17 -8.14
N ARG A 491 -31.23 15.71 -6.92
CA ARG A 491 -31.13 14.90 -5.69
C ARG A 491 -32.50 14.50 -5.13
N ASN A 492 -33.54 15.26 -5.46
CA ASN A 492 -34.89 15.06 -4.93
C ASN A 492 -35.98 15.43 -5.96
N LEU A 493 -37.23 15.05 -5.67
CA LEU A 493 -38.38 15.31 -6.57
C LEU A 493 -38.69 16.81 -6.76
N ARG A 494 -38.30 17.67 -5.81
CA ARG A 494 -38.51 19.12 -5.89
C ARG A 494 -37.57 19.72 -6.94
N ASP A 495 -36.30 19.32 -6.92
CA ASP A 495 -35.30 19.67 -7.93
C ASP A 495 -35.78 19.21 -9.31
N TYR A 496 -36.41 18.02 -9.40
CA TYR A 496 -36.88 17.46 -10.66
C TYR A 496 -37.97 18.31 -11.33
N LYS A 497 -38.98 18.76 -10.56
CA LYS A 497 -40.07 19.58 -11.08
C LYS A 497 -39.61 20.98 -11.51
N GLY A 498 -38.51 21.48 -10.94
CA GLY A 498 -37.95 22.79 -11.28
C GLY A 498 -36.98 22.77 -12.46
N SER A 499 -36.36 21.63 -12.75
CA SER A 499 -35.31 21.51 -13.77
C SER A 499 -35.86 21.69 -15.18
N ARG A 500 -35.45 22.78 -15.85
CA ARG A 500 -35.73 22.99 -17.27
C ARG A 500 -34.67 22.29 -18.11
N LYS A 501 -35.02 21.89 -19.34
CA LYS A 501 -34.04 21.34 -20.31
C LYS A 501 -32.85 22.30 -20.50
N MET A 502 -33.13 23.61 -20.54
CA MET A 502 -32.09 24.64 -20.65
C MET A 502 -31.11 24.65 -19.47
N ASP A 503 -31.59 24.40 -18.25
CA ASP A 503 -30.71 24.35 -17.06
C ASP A 503 -29.73 23.17 -17.14
N GLU A 504 -30.17 22.04 -17.72
CA GLU A 504 -29.30 20.89 -17.98
C GLU A 504 -28.22 21.24 -19.01
N ILE A 505 -28.60 21.92 -20.10
CA ILE A 505 -27.66 22.35 -21.16
C ILE A 505 -26.59 23.27 -20.58
N ILE A 506 -27.01 24.30 -19.85
CA ILE A 506 -26.09 25.26 -19.23
C ILE A 506 -25.17 24.54 -18.24
N ALA A 507 -25.70 23.61 -17.43
CA ALA A 507 -24.86 22.81 -16.52
C ALA A 507 -23.78 22.02 -17.27
N LEU A 508 -24.14 21.35 -18.38
CA LEU A 508 -23.20 20.57 -19.19
C LEU A 508 -22.18 21.46 -19.92
N GLU A 509 -22.58 22.66 -20.37
CA GLU A 509 -21.69 23.66 -20.94
C GLU A 509 -20.66 24.16 -19.93
N LEU A 510 -21.09 24.51 -18.72
CA LEU A 510 -20.18 24.95 -17.66
C LEU A 510 -19.18 23.85 -17.26
N ILE A 511 -19.63 22.59 -17.14
CA ILE A 511 -18.73 21.46 -16.85
C ILE A 511 -17.74 21.28 -18.01
N SER A 512 -18.21 21.35 -19.26
CA SER A 512 -17.37 21.20 -20.45
C SER A 512 -16.33 22.31 -20.57
N GLU A 513 -16.73 23.57 -20.38
CA GLU A 513 -15.84 24.73 -20.43
C GLU A 513 -14.76 24.61 -19.36
N LEU A 514 -15.15 24.22 -18.14
CA LEU A 514 -14.21 24.08 -17.05
C LEU A 514 -13.22 22.93 -17.25
N ALA A 515 -13.69 21.80 -17.77
CA ALA A 515 -12.84 20.66 -18.10
C ALA A 515 -11.81 21.03 -19.17
N SER A 516 -12.24 21.70 -20.25
CA SER A 516 -11.35 22.20 -21.30
C SER A 516 -10.35 23.22 -20.75
N LYS A 517 -10.80 24.17 -19.92
CA LYS A 517 -9.92 25.15 -19.27
C LYS A 517 -8.86 24.47 -18.40
N THR A 518 -9.28 23.51 -17.57
CA THR A 518 -8.37 22.76 -16.69
C THR A 518 -7.33 22.00 -17.51
N LEU A 519 -7.76 21.29 -18.56
CA LEU A 519 -6.86 20.58 -19.46
C LEU A 519 -5.86 21.54 -20.15
N SER A 520 -6.33 22.70 -20.63
CA SER A 520 -5.48 23.70 -21.28
C SER A 520 -4.50 24.42 -20.34
N SER A 521 -4.79 24.41 -19.04
CA SER A 521 -3.91 25.01 -18.02
C SER A 521 -2.74 24.12 -17.63
N MET A 522 -2.78 22.84 -18.00
CA MET A 522 -1.69 21.90 -17.75
C MET A 522 -0.53 22.18 -18.71
N ALA A 523 0.70 22.16 -18.18
CA ALA A 523 1.88 22.61 -18.91
C ALA A 523 2.30 21.70 -20.07
N THR A 524 1.83 20.45 -20.08
CA THR A 524 2.17 19.45 -21.10
C THR A 524 0.91 18.78 -21.66
N SER A 525 0.99 18.24 -22.86
CA SER A 525 -0.02 17.36 -23.44
C SER A 525 0.10 15.92 -22.91
N VAL A 526 -0.92 15.08 -23.18
CA VAL A 526 -0.88 13.64 -22.89
C VAL A 526 0.28 12.97 -23.63
N GLN A 527 0.49 13.31 -24.91
CA GLN A 527 1.52 12.73 -25.77
C GLN A 527 2.93 13.06 -25.28
N GLU A 528 3.16 14.31 -24.86
CA GLU A 528 4.45 14.71 -24.28
C GLU A 528 4.72 13.95 -22.98
N ASP A 529 3.71 13.82 -22.11
CA ASP A 529 3.88 13.09 -20.86
C ASP A 529 4.13 11.60 -21.06
N LEU A 530 3.48 10.96 -22.04
CA LEU A 530 3.76 9.57 -22.39
C LEU A 530 5.19 9.40 -22.90
N LYS A 531 5.68 10.32 -23.73
CA LYS A 531 7.09 10.33 -24.18
C LYS A 531 8.04 10.49 -22.99
N ILE A 532 7.75 11.41 -22.07
CA ILE A 532 8.52 11.59 -20.83
C ILE A 532 8.52 10.29 -20.02
N PHE A 533 7.35 9.72 -19.74
CA PHE A 533 7.19 8.50 -18.96
C PHE A 533 7.94 7.31 -19.58
N GLN A 534 7.85 7.13 -20.89
CA GLN A 534 8.60 6.09 -21.60
C GLN A 534 10.11 6.31 -21.54
N ASN A 535 10.57 7.55 -21.68
CA ASN A 535 11.99 7.89 -21.54
C ASN A 535 12.50 7.60 -20.12
N LEU A 536 11.73 7.95 -19.08
CA LEU A 536 12.04 7.61 -17.69
C LEU A 536 12.09 6.10 -17.49
N LYS A 537 11.10 5.36 -18.01
CA LYS A 537 11.04 3.88 -17.93
C LYS A 537 12.23 3.22 -18.63
N ARG A 538 12.67 3.73 -19.79
CA ARG A 538 13.86 3.23 -20.50
C ARG A 538 15.14 3.45 -19.69
N ARG A 539 15.27 4.60 -19.02
CA ARG A 539 16.40 4.92 -18.14
C ARG A 539 16.39 4.07 -16.86
N GLY A 540 15.23 3.86 -16.25
CA GLY A 540 15.07 3.12 -14.99
C GLY A 540 15.28 1.61 -15.10
N ARG A 541 15.04 1.01 -16.27
CA ARG A 541 15.29 -0.44 -16.51
C ARG A 541 16.75 -0.86 -16.30
N SER A 542 17.70 0.09 -16.32
CA SER A 542 19.11 -0.19 -16.10
C SER A 542 19.52 -0.31 -14.63
N TYR A 543 18.68 0.11 -13.67
CA TYR A 543 19.07 0.19 -12.25
C TYR A 543 17.91 -0.20 -11.33
N PHE A 544 17.81 -1.50 -11.03
CA PHE A 544 16.72 -2.08 -10.23
C PHE A 544 16.70 -1.72 -8.74
N ASN A 545 17.52 -0.78 -8.27
CA ASN A 545 17.42 -0.24 -6.91
C ASN A 545 17.87 1.22 -6.93
N ASN A 546 17.05 2.12 -6.38
CA ASN A 546 17.35 3.54 -6.14
C ASN A 546 17.34 4.47 -7.38
N ASP A 547 16.36 4.32 -8.27
CA ASP A 547 16.19 5.30 -9.35
C ASP A 547 15.58 6.61 -8.79
N PRO A 548 16.32 7.73 -8.76
CA PRO A 548 15.78 9.03 -8.32
C PRO A 548 14.58 9.49 -9.16
N ASN A 549 14.37 8.90 -10.33
CA ASN A 549 13.27 9.21 -11.22
C ASN A 549 11.95 8.55 -10.83
N CYS A 550 11.90 7.63 -9.85
CA CYS A 550 10.65 6.96 -9.48
C CYS A 550 9.54 7.97 -9.09
N LYS A 551 9.92 9.05 -8.40
CA LYS A 551 9.02 10.15 -7.98
C LYS A 551 8.50 10.95 -9.17
N VAL A 552 9.38 11.31 -10.10
CA VAL A 552 9.01 12.02 -11.34
C VAL A 552 8.13 11.14 -12.22
N MET A 553 8.43 9.85 -12.28
CA MET A 553 7.63 8.86 -13.01
C MET A 553 6.23 8.73 -12.41
N ALA A 554 6.10 8.67 -11.08
CA ALA A 554 4.80 8.65 -10.40
C ALA A 554 4.01 9.96 -10.63
N ALA A 555 4.65 11.12 -10.54
CA ALA A 555 4.02 12.42 -10.84
C ALA A 555 3.60 12.54 -12.31
N THR A 556 4.41 12.03 -13.24
CA THR A 556 4.08 11.98 -14.68
C THR A 556 2.88 11.06 -14.92
N ALA A 557 2.85 9.87 -14.30
CA ALA A 557 1.70 8.97 -14.38
C ALA A 557 0.43 9.62 -13.82
N TYR A 558 0.53 10.36 -12.71
CA TYR A 558 -0.59 11.09 -12.11
C TYR A 558 -1.22 12.05 -13.10
N ARG A 559 -0.44 12.96 -13.68
CA ARG A 559 -0.98 13.96 -14.61
C ARG A 559 -1.47 13.35 -15.92
N ILE A 560 -0.89 12.24 -16.40
CA ILE A 560 -1.44 11.47 -17.53
C ILE A 560 -2.86 11.02 -17.20
N GLU A 561 -3.06 10.38 -16.04
CA GLU A 561 -4.40 9.90 -15.64
C GLU A 561 -5.41 11.04 -15.45
N GLN A 562 -4.98 12.19 -14.91
CA GLN A 562 -5.85 13.37 -14.79
C GLN A 562 -6.29 13.86 -16.18
N LYS A 563 -5.36 14.01 -17.13
CA LYS A 563 -5.64 14.46 -18.50
C LYS A 563 -6.55 13.48 -19.24
N LEU A 564 -6.26 12.19 -19.18
CA LEU A 564 -7.09 11.15 -19.78
C LEU A 564 -8.51 11.15 -19.20
N SER A 565 -8.65 11.37 -17.89
CA SER A 565 -9.97 11.46 -17.24
C SER A 565 -10.76 12.69 -17.70
N LEU A 566 -10.09 13.85 -17.88
CA LEU A 566 -10.70 15.05 -18.45
C LEU A 566 -11.12 14.85 -19.92
N HIS A 567 -10.31 14.20 -20.74
CA HIS A 567 -10.68 13.86 -22.11
C HIS A 567 -11.91 12.96 -22.18
N VAL A 568 -11.96 11.89 -21.37
CA VAL A 568 -13.12 10.97 -21.33
C VAL A 568 -14.37 11.68 -20.83
N LEU A 569 -14.24 12.61 -19.87
CA LEU A 569 -15.33 13.47 -19.45
C LEU A 569 -15.87 14.32 -20.61
N LEU A 570 -15.00 14.97 -21.38
CA LEU A 570 -15.40 15.77 -22.54
C LEU A 570 -16.12 14.93 -23.61
N MET A 571 -15.65 13.71 -23.87
CA MET A 571 -16.34 12.77 -24.77
C MET A 571 -17.74 12.43 -24.27
N LEU A 572 -17.90 12.15 -22.97
CA LEU A 572 -19.21 11.88 -22.37
C LEU A 572 -20.15 13.09 -22.50
N LEU A 573 -19.65 14.31 -22.23
CA LEU A 573 -20.44 15.54 -22.37
C LEU A 573 -20.86 15.79 -23.82
N GLN A 574 -20.00 15.50 -24.79
CA GLN A 574 -20.33 15.58 -26.21
C GLN A 574 -21.42 14.57 -26.60
N GLU A 575 -21.33 13.33 -26.15
CA GLU A 575 -22.36 12.31 -26.37
C GLU A 575 -23.72 12.74 -25.78
N MET A 576 -23.68 13.37 -24.60
CA MET A 576 -24.89 13.90 -23.96
C MET A 576 -25.53 15.04 -24.76
N ARG A 577 -24.74 15.85 -25.49
CA ARG A 577 -25.27 16.91 -26.37
C ARG A 577 -25.91 16.36 -27.63
N VAL A 578 -25.32 15.34 -28.25
CA VAL A 578 -25.89 14.70 -29.46
C VAL A 578 -27.29 14.17 -29.19
N PHE A 579 -27.51 13.59 -28.01
CA PHE A 579 -28.82 13.10 -27.58
C PHE A 579 -29.93 14.18 -27.52
N GLU A 580 -29.60 15.48 -27.49
CA GLU A 580 -30.62 16.54 -27.48
C GLU A 580 -31.14 16.97 -28.83
N LEU A 581 -30.34 16.70 -29.87
CA LEU A 581 -30.68 17.01 -31.26
C LEU A 581 -31.60 15.93 -31.86
N HIS A 582 -31.85 14.84 -31.14
CA HIS A 582 -32.75 13.75 -31.51
C HIS A 582 -33.91 13.72 -30.52
#